data_AF-A0A0Q4HPS9-F1
#
_entry.id   AF-A0A0Q4HPS9-F1
#
_cell.length_a   1.000
_cell.length_b   1.000
_cell.length_c   1.000
_cell.angle_alpha   90.00
_cell.angle_beta   90.00
_cell.angle_gamma   90.00
#
_symmetry.space_group_name_H-M   'P 1'
#
loop_
_entity.id
_entity.type
_entity.pdbx_description
1 polymer ?
#
loop_
_entity_poly.entity_id
_entity_poly.type
_entity_poly.pdbx_seq_one_letter_code
_entity_poly.pdbx_strand_id
1 'polypeptide(L)'
;MAEALALFRRVWWLVPIAALAAGWLWTDRKLADVRVTLANERTVRAQDLADANAAKLKAERDAADHAAAAALTFADRLANRQPIILESTNTAREYAQTDAGRVRCRSADRVQAIDLLDARLADAAAAPGHRDRTVPTDAAAPASGR
;
A
#
# COMPACT_ATOMS: atom_id res chain seq x y z
N MET A 1 -6.29 -82.23 16.94
CA MET A 1 -5.84 -81.30 18.01
C MET A 1 -4.40 -81.55 18.47
N ALA A 2 -3.93 -82.81 18.57
CA ALA A 2 -2.56 -83.11 19.02
C ALA A 2 -1.43 -82.57 18.09
N GLU A 3 -1.60 -82.65 16.77
CA GLU A 3 -0.60 -82.12 15.82
C GLU A 3 -0.50 -80.59 15.82
N ALA A 4 -1.62 -79.90 16.05
CA ALA A 4 -1.65 -78.44 16.17
C ALA A 4 -0.87 -77.95 17.40
N LEU A 5 -0.95 -78.67 18.52
CA LEU A 5 -0.18 -78.40 19.73
C LEU A 5 1.33 -78.68 19.56
N ALA A 6 1.69 -79.69 18.77
CA ALA A 6 3.09 -80.01 18.48
C ALA A 6 3.77 -78.94 17.61
N LEU A 7 3.06 -78.43 16.59
CA LEU A 7 3.51 -77.29 15.78
C LEU A 7 3.60 -76.00 16.60
N PHE A 8 2.61 -75.74 17.46
CA PHE A 8 2.59 -74.57 18.34
C PHE A 8 3.80 -74.54 19.29
N ARG A 9 4.17 -75.68 19.90
CA ARG A 9 5.35 -75.78 20.76
C ARG A 9 6.66 -75.54 20.00
N ARG A 10 6.71 -75.87 18.70
CA ARG A 10 7.90 -75.70 17.84
C ARG A 10 8.03 -74.28 17.27
N VAL A 11 6.92 -73.57 17.09
CA VAL A 11 6.85 -72.23 16.49
C VAL A 11 6.72 -71.12 17.55
N TRP A 12 6.47 -71.46 18.81
CA TRP A 12 6.27 -70.50 19.90
C TRP A 12 7.39 -69.45 20.05
N TRP A 13 8.64 -69.81 19.72
CA TRP A 13 9.78 -68.89 19.78
C TRP A 13 9.76 -67.81 18.68
N LEU A 14 8.98 -68.00 17.60
CA LEU A 14 8.77 -67.01 16.54
C LEU A 14 7.76 -65.92 16.94
N VAL A 15 6.95 -66.14 17.97
CA VAL A 15 5.96 -65.17 18.49
C VAL A 15 6.61 -63.84 18.90
N PRO A 16 7.71 -63.78 19.70
CA PRO A 16 8.34 -62.51 20.02
C PRO A 16 8.91 -61.80 18.78
N ILE A 17 9.43 -62.53 17.80
CA ILE A 17 9.95 -61.97 16.55
C ILE A 17 8.80 -61.37 15.72
N ALA A 18 7.69 -62.08 15.60
CA ALA A 18 6.49 -61.59 14.92
C ALA A 18 5.89 -60.37 15.62
N ALA A 19 5.89 -60.35 16.96
CA ALA A 19 5.43 -59.22 17.75
C ALA A 19 6.32 -57.97 17.55
N LEU A 20 7.65 -58.15 17.52
CA LEU A 20 8.60 -57.08 17.22
C LEU A 20 8.44 -56.55 15.79
N ALA A 21 8.27 -57.44 14.81
CA ALA A 21 8.05 -57.05 13.42
C ALA A 21 6.72 -56.27 13.26
N ALA A 22 5.66 -56.71 13.92
CA ALA A 22 4.37 -56.01 13.92
C ALA A 22 4.46 -54.63 14.61
N GLY A 23 5.16 -54.55 15.74
CA GLY A 23 5.44 -53.28 16.43
C GLY A 23 6.23 -52.31 15.56
N TRP A 24 7.26 -52.81 14.88
CA TRP A 24 8.06 -52.00 13.95
C TRP A 24 7.22 -51.46 12.78
N LEU A 25 6.43 -52.33 12.13
CA LEU A 25 5.49 -51.94 11.07
C LEU A 25 4.49 -50.88 11.53
N TRP A 26 3.99 -50.98 12.76
CA TRP A 26 3.08 -49.98 13.33
C TRP A 26 3.78 -48.63 13.48
N THR A 27 4.98 -48.61 14.03
CA THR A 27 5.76 -47.37 14.21
C THR A 27 6.16 -46.73 12.88
N ASP A 28 6.53 -47.54 11.89
CA ASP A 28 6.91 -47.05 10.56
C ASP A 28 5.73 -46.38 9.85
N ARG A 29 4.52 -46.96 9.95
CA ARG A 29 3.30 -46.32 9.45
C ARG A 29 3.01 -44.99 10.11
N LYS A 30 3.16 -44.89 11.43
CA LYS A 30 2.97 -43.62 12.15
C LYS A 30 4.00 -42.56 11.74
N LEU A 31 5.24 -42.96 11.51
CA LEU A 31 6.28 -42.06 11.02
C LEU A 31 6.01 -41.63 9.56
N ALA A 32 5.49 -42.52 8.72
CA ALA A 32 5.09 -42.20 7.35
C ALA A 32 3.97 -41.15 7.34
N ASP A 33 2.93 -41.33 8.15
CA ASP A 33 1.82 -40.36 8.27
C ASP A 33 2.34 -38.98 8.67
N VAL A 34 3.17 -38.89 9.72
CA VAL A 34 3.73 -37.61 10.18
C VAL A 34 4.61 -36.95 9.11
N ARG A 35 5.39 -37.73 8.37
CA ARG A 35 6.23 -37.21 7.27
C ARG A 35 5.37 -36.65 6.14
N VAL A 36 4.27 -37.32 5.80
CA VAL A 36 3.31 -36.83 4.79
C VAL A 36 2.66 -35.53 5.26
N THR A 37 2.20 -35.46 6.52
CA THR A 37 1.62 -34.24 7.08
C THR A 37 2.62 -33.08 7.07
N LEU A 38 3.86 -33.32 7.53
CA LEU A 38 4.91 -32.30 7.52
C LEU A 38 5.29 -31.84 6.11
N ALA A 39 5.29 -32.75 5.14
CA ALA A 39 5.54 -32.40 3.74
C ALA A 39 4.42 -31.47 3.22
N ASN A 40 3.16 -31.82 3.49
CA ASN A 40 2.00 -31.00 3.10
C ASN A 40 2.00 -29.63 3.78
N GLU A 41 2.33 -29.56 5.07
CA GLU A 41 2.45 -28.28 5.77
C GLU A 41 3.55 -27.39 5.19
N ARG A 42 4.70 -27.97 4.80
CA ARG A 42 5.79 -27.24 4.16
C ARG A 42 5.41 -26.73 2.78
N THR A 43 4.68 -27.52 1.99
CA THR A 43 4.23 -27.08 0.67
C THR A 43 3.21 -25.95 0.79
N VAL A 44 2.26 -26.05 1.73
CA VAL A 44 1.28 -24.98 1.98
C VAL A 44 1.98 -23.71 2.44
N ARG A 45 2.90 -23.78 3.42
CA ARG A 45 3.67 -22.59 3.86
C ARG A 45 4.51 -21.98 2.74
N ALA A 46 5.09 -22.79 1.87
CA ALA A 46 5.86 -22.29 0.73
C ALA A 46 4.96 -21.59 -0.30
N GLN A 47 3.76 -22.11 -0.54
CA GLN A 47 2.75 -21.47 -1.40
C GLN A 47 2.26 -20.15 -0.78
N ASP A 48 1.92 -20.14 0.52
CA ASP A 48 1.49 -18.92 1.22
C ASP A 48 2.56 -17.82 1.16
N LEU A 49 3.83 -18.18 1.30
CA LEU A 49 4.94 -17.23 1.16
C LEU A 49 5.09 -16.72 -0.28
N ALA A 50 4.92 -17.58 -1.28
CA ALA A 50 4.97 -17.19 -2.68
C ALA A 50 3.82 -16.24 -3.02
N ASP A 51 2.61 -16.55 -2.58
CA ASP A 51 1.41 -15.74 -2.78
C ASP A 51 1.51 -14.39 -2.06
N ALA A 52 2.01 -14.38 -0.81
CA ALA A 52 2.25 -13.14 -0.08
C ALA A 52 3.29 -12.25 -0.77
N ASN A 53 4.36 -12.83 -1.32
CA ASN A 53 5.36 -12.07 -2.07
C ASN A 53 4.79 -11.54 -3.40
N ALA A 54 4.00 -12.34 -4.11
CA ALA A 54 3.32 -11.91 -5.32
C ALA A 54 2.32 -10.77 -5.05
N ALA A 55 1.57 -10.85 -3.94
CA ALA A 55 0.65 -9.81 -3.52
C ALA A 55 1.37 -8.50 -3.17
N LYS A 56 2.52 -8.57 -2.49
CA LYS A 56 3.36 -7.39 -2.21
C LYS A 56 3.86 -6.73 -3.49
N LEU A 57 4.44 -7.50 -4.40
CA LEU A 57 4.92 -6.99 -5.69
C LEU A 57 3.80 -6.37 -6.52
N LYS A 58 2.60 -6.96 -6.49
CA LYS A 58 1.43 -6.38 -7.15
C LYS A 58 1.03 -5.06 -6.51
N ALA A 59 0.93 -5.00 -5.18
CA ALA A 59 0.59 -3.76 -4.46
C ALA A 59 1.60 -2.64 -4.73
N GLU A 60 2.89 -2.95 -4.81
CA GLU A 60 3.93 -1.98 -5.16
C GLU A 60 3.76 -1.43 -6.59
N ARG A 61 3.43 -2.29 -7.56
CA ARG A 61 3.14 -1.88 -8.93
C ARG A 61 1.88 -1.02 -9.01
N ASP A 62 0.79 -1.47 -8.39
CA ASP A 62 -0.48 -0.74 -8.38
C ASP A 62 -0.28 0.65 -7.73
N ALA A 63 0.49 0.75 -6.65
CA ALA A 63 0.83 2.02 -6.02
C ALA A 63 1.64 2.95 -6.94
N ALA A 64 2.63 2.41 -7.66
CA ALA A 64 3.41 3.17 -8.63
C ALA A 64 2.54 3.67 -9.80
N ASP A 65 1.65 2.83 -10.31
CA ASP A 65 0.72 3.17 -11.39
C ASP A 65 -0.27 4.26 -10.93
N HIS A 66 -0.79 4.16 -9.71
CA HIS A 66 -1.65 5.20 -9.13
C HIS A 66 -0.92 6.54 -8.98
N ALA A 67 0.33 6.54 -8.54
CA ALA A 67 1.13 7.76 -8.43
C ALA A 67 1.40 8.38 -9.81
N ALA A 68 1.73 7.57 -10.81
CA ALA A 68 1.94 8.03 -12.18
C ALA A 68 0.66 8.59 -12.80
N ALA A 69 -0.47 7.90 -12.64
CA ALA A 69 -1.78 8.36 -13.10
C ALA A 69 -2.20 9.68 -12.44
N ALA A 70 -1.95 9.83 -11.14
CA ALA A 70 -2.20 11.08 -10.42
C ALA A 70 -1.34 12.22 -10.98
N ALA A 71 -0.05 12.00 -11.18
CA ALA A 71 0.87 13.00 -11.75
C ALA A 71 0.43 13.46 -13.15
N LEU A 72 0.05 12.52 -14.02
CA LEU A 72 -0.48 12.83 -15.36
C LEU A 72 -1.77 13.66 -15.28
N THR A 73 -2.68 13.31 -14.36
CA THR A 73 -3.94 14.05 -14.16
C THR A 73 -3.68 15.47 -13.64
N PHE A 74 -2.70 15.67 -12.76
CA PHE A 74 -2.31 17.00 -12.31
C PHE A 74 -1.67 17.81 -13.44
N ALA A 75 -0.78 17.21 -14.23
CA ALA A 75 -0.15 17.85 -15.37
C ALA A 75 -1.20 18.30 -16.40
N ASP A 76 -2.18 17.44 -16.71
CA ASP A 76 -3.26 17.77 -17.65
C ASP A 76 -4.17 18.88 -17.12
N ARG A 77 -4.56 18.83 -15.84
CA ARG A 77 -5.31 19.94 -15.21
C ARG A 77 -4.55 21.25 -15.22
N LEU A 78 -3.23 21.21 -15.04
CA LEU A 78 -2.39 22.41 -15.10
C LEU A 78 -2.31 22.93 -16.53
N ALA A 79 -2.04 22.07 -17.51
CA ALA A 79 -1.97 22.42 -18.92
C ALA A 79 -3.28 23.07 -19.41
N ASN A 80 -4.43 22.56 -18.97
CA ASN A 80 -5.75 23.12 -19.31
C ASN A 80 -6.03 24.47 -18.63
N ARG A 81 -5.49 24.73 -17.43
CA ARG A 81 -5.72 25.98 -16.68
C ARG A 81 -4.70 27.08 -17.00
N GLN A 82 -3.48 26.70 -17.37
CA GLN A 82 -2.39 27.62 -17.66
C GLN A 82 -2.74 28.70 -18.70
N PRO A 83 -3.39 28.42 -19.83
CA PRO A 83 -3.76 29.47 -20.79
C PRO A 83 -4.76 30.46 -20.19
N ILE A 84 -5.74 30.00 -19.41
CA ILE A 84 -6.75 30.86 -18.76
C ILE A 84 -6.08 31.77 -17.73
N ILE A 85 -5.13 31.24 -16.94
CA ILE A 85 -4.37 32.01 -15.96
C ILE A 85 -3.53 33.09 -16.67
N LEU A 86 -2.86 32.74 -17.77
CA LEU A 86 -2.08 33.70 -18.55
C LEU A 86 -2.96 34.78 -19.18
N GLU A 87 -4.11 34.40 -19.76
CA GLU A 87 -5.06 35.32 -20.37
C GLU A 87 -5.67 36.28 -19.34
N SER A 88 -6.15 35.76 -18.20
CA SER A 88 -6.67 36.59 -17.10
C SER A 88 -5.61 37.54 -16.52
N THR A 89 -4.36 37.10 -16.43
CA THR A 89 -3.25 37.95 -15.94
C THR A 89 -2.91 39.05 -16.94
N ASN A 90 -2.85 38.72 -18.22
CA ASN A 90 -2.58 39.69 -19.29
C ASN A 90 -3.72 40.70 -19.42
N THR A 91 -4.97 40.26 -19.40
CA THR A 91 -6.14 41.15 -19.45
C THR A 91 -6.20 42.09 -18.24
N ALA A 92 -5.88 41.61 -17.03
CA ALA A 92 -5.75 42.46 -15.86
C ALA A 92 -4.61 43.50 -16.01
N ARG A 93 -3.46 43.09 -16.57
CA ARG A 93 -2.33 43.98 -16.84
C ARG A 93 -2.69 45.06 -17.87
N GLU A 94 -3.34 44.67 -18.96
CA GLU A 94 -3.79 45.59 -20.01
C GLU A 94 -4.84 46.56 -19.47
N TYR A 95 -5.82 46.08 -18.71
CA TYR A 95 -6.80 46.95 -18.05
C TYR A 95 -6.13 47.94 -17.09
N ALA A 96 -5.17 47.49 -16.28
CA ALA A 96 -4.45 48.35 -15.34
C ALA A 96 -3.61 49.44 -16.05
N GLN A 97 -3.24 49.25 -17.32
CA GLN A 97 -2.54 50.26 -18.12
C GLN A 97 -3.47 51.35 -18.66
N THR A 98 -4.79 51.12 -18.72
CA THR A 98 -5.77 52.13 -19.15
C THR A 98 -5.95 53.24 -18.11
N ASP A 99 -6.44 54.42 -18.51
CA ASP A 99 -6.68 55.52 -17.56
C ASP A 99 -7.68 55.17 -16.45
N ALA A 100 -8.78 54.48 -16.80
CA ALA A 100 -9.77 54.02 -15.84
C ALA A 100 -9.22 52.95 -14.87
N GLY A 101 -8.44 52.00 -15.40
CA GLY A 101 -7.78 50.97 -14.59
C GLY A 101 -6.69 51.55 -13.69
N ARG A 102 -5.88 52.50 -14.19
CA ARG A 102 -4.88 53.21 -13.38
C ARG A 102 -5.50 53.91 -12.19
N VAL A 103 -6.64 54.58 -12.35
CA VAL A 103 -7.35 55.24 -11.22
C VAL A 103 -7.86 54.22 -10.21
N ARG A 104 -8.40 53.09 -10.66
CA ARG A 104 -9.01 52.06 -9.80
C ARG A 104 -7.97 51.20 -9.07
N CYS A 105 -6.82 50.93 -9.68
CA CYS A 105 -5.69 50.21 -9.11
C CYS A 105 -4.79 51.10 -8.24
N ARG A 106 -4.74 52.42 -8.47
CA ARG A 106 -3.97 53.40 -7.68
C ARG A 106 -4.67 53.90 -6.42
N SER A 107 -5.86 53.41 -6.04
CA SER A 107 -6.43 53.81 -4.74
C SER A 107 -5.39 53.49 -3.67
N ALA A 108 -4.75 54.53 -3.11
CA ALA A 108 -3.53 54.41 -2.30
C ALA A 108 -3.72 53.43 -1.13
N ASP A 109 -4.93 53.40 -0.59
CA ASP A 109 -5.36 52.48 0.47
C ASP A 109 -5.21 50.99 0.09
N ARG A 110 -5.34 50.61 -1.19
CA ARG A 110 -5.19 49.21 -1.64
C ARG A 110 -3.75 48.79 -1.84
N VAL A 111 -2.90 49.64 -2.38
CA VAL A 111 -1.46 49.33 -2.50
C VAL A 111 -0.87 49.21 -1.09
N GLN A 112 -1.23 50.13 -0.20
CA GLN A 112 -0.81 50.08 1.19
C GLN A 112 -1.35 48.85 1.93
N ALA A 113 -2.58 48.41 1.64
CA ALA A 113 -3.13 47.17 2.21
C ALA A 113 -2.42 45.91 1.69
N ILE A 114 -1.99 45.89 0.42
CA ILE A 114 -1.21 44.78 -0.16
C ILE A 114 0.19 44.76 0.45
N ASP A 115 0.88 45.90 0.52
CA ASP A 115 2.20 46.00 1.14
C ASP A 115 2.18 45.58 2.62
N LEU A 116 1.12 45.97 3.35
CA LEU A 116 0.90 45.53 4.73
C LEU A 116 0.60 44.03 4.83
N LEU A 117 -0.09 43.44 3.85
CA LEU A 117 -0.35 42.00 3.82
C LEU A 117 0.91 41.21 3.49
N ASP A 118 1.72 41.68 2.54
CA ASP A 118 2.98 41.06 2.15
C ASP A 118 4.00 41.12 3.29
N ALA A 119 4.06 42.24 4.02
CA ALA A 119 4.85 42.35 5.24
C ALA A 119 4.41 41.33 6.30
N ARG A 120 3.10 41.17 6.53
CA ARG A 120 2.56 40.17 7.47
C ARG A 120 2.86 38.72 7.05
N LEU A 121 2.83 38.43 5.76
CA LEU A 121 3.14 37.10 5.22
C LEU A 121 4.65 36.81 5.32
N ALA A 122 5.50 37.79 5.04
CA ALA A 122 6.95 37.69 5.22
C ALA A 122 7.32 37.47 6.69
N ASP A 123 6.70 38.20 7.62
CA ASP A 123 6.89 38.03 9.07
C ASP A 123 6.42 36.64 9.54
N ALA A 124 5.29 36.15 9.03
CA ALA A 124 4.78 34.81 9.35
C ALA A 124 5.68 33.69 8.80
N ALA A 125 6.32 33.90 7.63
CA ALA A 125 7.27 32.97 7.04
C ALA A 125 8.64 32.98 7.78
N ALA A 126 9.02 34.12 8.36
CA ALA A 126 10.24 34.28 9.14
C ALA A 126 10.13 33.74 10.58
N ALA A 127 8.91 33.53 11.10
CA ALA A 127 8.70 32.99 12.44
C ALA A 127 9.20 31.52 12.56
N PRO A 128 10.17 31.23 13.43
CA PRO A 128 10.70 29.87 13.60
C PRO A 128 9.65 29.02 14.34
N GLY A 129 8.91 28.19 13.60
CA GLY A 129 7.99 27.21 14.17
C GLY A 129 6.77 26.82 13.32
N HIS A 130 6.52 27.47 12.17
CA HIS A 130 5.25 27.28 11.45
C HIS A 130 5.21 26.21 10.35
N ARG A 131 6.22 25.35 10.25
CA ARG A 131 6.28 24.30 9.19
C ARG A 131 5.42 23.06 9.49
N ASP A 132 4.73 23.02 10.62
CA ASP A 132 4.01 21.83 11.10
C ASP A 132 2.48 21.99 11.09
N ARG A 133 1.94 22.99 10.39
CA ARG A 133 0.49 23.06 10.16
C ARG A 133 0.13 22.06 9.06
N THR A 134 -0.37 20.89 9.48
CA THR A 134 -1.14 19.97 8.63
C THR A 134 -2.18 20.77 7.86
N VAL A 135 -2.09 20.77 6.53
CA VAL A 135 -3.11 21.33 5.64
C VAL A 135 -4.45 20.70 6.02
N PRO A 136 -5.50 21.46 6.36
CA PRO A 136 -6.81 20.91 6.63
C PRO A 136 -7.27 20.13 5.40
N THR A 137 -7.50 18.83 5.56
CA THR A 137 -8.10 18.01 4.53
C THR A 137 -9.49 18.59 4.23
N ASP A 138 -9.71 19.08 3.01
CA ASP A 138 -11.01 19.56 2.55
C ASP A 138 -12.04 18.42 2.65
N ALA A 139 -12.72 18.32 3.79
CA ALA A 139 -13.75 17.31 4.06
C ALA A 139 -15.02 17.52 3.22
N ALA A 140 -15.07 18.57 2.38
CA ALA A 140 -16.20 18.95 1.57
C ALA A 140 -15.96 18.79 0.05
N ALA A 141 -14.90 18.11 -0.38
CA ALA A 141 -14.81 17.71 -1.78
C ALA A 141 -15.84 16.61 -2.08
N PRO A 142 -16.81 16.83 -3.00
CA PRO A 142 -17.76 15.79 -3.37
C PRO A 142 -17.00 14.59 -3.94
N ALA A 143 -17.41 13.38 -3.53
CA ALA A 143 -16.86 12.15 -4.06
C ALA A 143 -16.96 12.18 -5.59
N SER A 144 -15.83 12.24 -6.27
CA SER A 144 -15.77 12.06 -7.72
C SER A 144 -16.10 10.60 -8.00
N GLY A 145 -17.38 10.34 -8.25
CA GLY A 145 -17.87 9.03 -8.62
C GLY A 145 -17.24 8.54 -9.92
N ARG A 146 -16.82 7.29 -9.90
CA ARG A 146 -17.24 6.29 -10.88
C ARG A 146 -17.24 4.92 -10.23
#